data_AF-A0A7X5ZR55-F1
#
_entry.id   AF-A0A7X5ZR55-F1
#
_cell.length_a   1.000
_cell.length_b   1.000
_cell.length_c   1.000
_cell.angle_alpha   90.00
_cell.angle_beta   90.00
_cell.angle_gamma   90.00
#
_symmetry.space_group_name_H-M   'P 1'
#
loop_
_entity.id
_entity.type
_entity.pdbx_description
1 polymer ?
#
loop_
_entity_poly.entity_id
_entity_poly.type
_entity_poly.pdbx_seq_one_letter_code
_entity_poly.pdbx_strand_id
1 'polypeptide(L)'
;MTRSEQTENTTVDASARARVRADEARLSARGKPLVPLAQAWREFWRHPSPWLISAVFAASVTARLAVGDWRLGDAIVPAAMVASFPFVEWIIHVCVLHWRPRRVAGLRIDPLVARKHREHHADPRDVPLVFIPWQVLLWLLPALTLVAWLAFPRTGLGLTFLMAVSAIGFGYEWTHYLIHSDYRPRSRMYKAVWRNHRLHHYKNEHYWFTVTTAGTADRLLRTCPDPGDVATSPTAKNLHRDAA
;
A
#
# COMPACT_ATOMS: atom_id res chain seq x y z
N MET A 1 18.84 -15.55 27.80
CA MET A 1 17.54 -15.94 27.22
C MET A 1 17.10 -17.19 27.94
N THR A 2 15.94 -17.16 28.59
CA THR A 2 15.44 -18.30 29.38
C THR A 2 14.77 -19.34 28.47
N ARG A 3 14.71 -20.60 28.91
CA ARG A 3 14.03 -21.69 28.15
C ARG A 3 12.55 -21.38 27.88
N SER A 4 11.90 -20.62 28.78
CA SER A 4 10.52 -20.14 28.62
C SER A 4 10.41 -19.09 27.51
N GLU A 5 11.30 -18.10 27.45
CA GLU A 5 11.33 -17.08 26.39
C GLU A 5 11.56 -17.69 25.00
N GLN A 6 12.45 -18.68 24.89
CA GLN A 6 12.69 -19.38 23.63
C GLN A 6 11.46 -20.19 23.17
N THR A 7 10.75 -20.81 24.11
CA THR A 7 9.54 -21.59 23.82
C THR A 7 8.41 -20.67 23.37
N GLU A 8 8.19 -19.56 24.08
CA GLU A 8 7.17 -18.56 23.76
C GLU A 8 7.41 -17.92 22.39
N ASN A 9 8.65 -17.49 22.10
CA ASN A 9 9.01 -16.95 20.79
C ASN A 9 8.76 -17.96 19.66
N THR A 10 9.07 -19.24 19.88
CA THR A 10 8.82 -20.30 18.88
C THR A 10 7.32 -20.51 18.63
N THR A 11 6.49 -20.45 19.67
CA THR A 11 5.03 -20.56 19.55
C THR A 11 4.42 -19.37 18.80
N VAL A 12 4.85 -18.14 19.11
CA VAL A 12 4.41 -16.92 18.41
C VAL A 12 4.81 -16.97 16.94
N ASP A 13 6.03 -17.43 16.65
CA ASP A 13 6.56 -17.63 15.30
C ASP A 13 5.70 -18.57 14.45
N ALA A 14 5.43 -19.75 15.01
CA ALA A 14 4.59 -20.76 14.40
C ALA A 14 3.17 -20.24 14.14
N SER A 15 2.59 -19.45 15.05
CA SER A 15 1.24 -18.90 14.92
C SER A 15 1.11 -17.91 13.76
N ALA A 16 2.10 -17.04 13.55
CA ALA A 16 2.09 -16.05 12.47
C ALA A 16 2.13 -16.73 11.09
N ARG A 17 3.05 -17.68 10.91
CA ARG A 17 3.16 -18.48 9.68
C ARG A 17 1.94 -19.38 9.49
N ALA A 18 1.37 -19.93 10.56
CA ALA A 18 0.15 -20.71 10.50
C ALA A 18 -1.04 -19.87 10.02
N ARG A 19 -1.18 -18.61 10.43
CA ARG A 19 -2.22 -17.70 9.92
C ARG A 19 -2.03 -17.38 8.44
N VAL A 20 -0.78 -17.15 8.01
CA VAL A 20 -0.51 -16.95 6.58
C VAL A 20 -0.96 -18.15 5.77
N ARG A 21 -0.57 -19.36 6.19
CA ARG A 21 -0.96 -20.64 5.57
C ARG A 21 -2.46 -20.93 5.67
N ALA A 22 -3.11 -20.55 6.78
CA ALA A 22 -4.55 -20.76 6.98
C ALA A 22 -5.39 -19.95 6.00
N ASP A 23 -5.04 -18.68 5.76
CA ASP A 23 -5.74 -17.90 4.73
C ASP A 23 -5.39 -18.40 3.32
N GLU A 24 -4.15 -18.86 3.06
CA GLU A 24 -3.81 -19.50 1.77
C GLU A 24 -4.69 -20.72 1.52
N ALA A 25 -4.84 -21.58 2.53
CA ALA A 25 -5.71 -22.75 2.49
C ALA A 25 -7.18 -22.35 2.34
N ARG A 26 -7.65 -21.32 3.08
CA ARG A 26 -9.01 -20.79 2.98
C ARG A 26 -9.33 -20.30 1.56
N LEU A 27 -8.41 -19.54 0.95
CA LEU A 27 -8.57 -18.99 -0.40
C LEU A 27 -8.38 -20.04 -1.51
N SER A 28 -7.71 -21.15 -1.19
CA SER A 28 -7.49 -22.27 -2.13
C SER A 28 -8.54 -23.38 -2.02
N ALA A 29 -9.26 -23.47 -0.90
CA ALA A 29 -10.28 -24.48 -0.63
C ALA A 29 -11.47 -24.36 -1.60
N ARG A 30 -11.88 -25.48 -2.19
CA ARG A 30 -13.11 -25.57 -2.99
C ARG A 30 -14.34 -25.41 -2.07
N GLY A 31 -15.33 -24.63 -2.50
CA GLY A 31 -16.64 -24.54 -1.85
C GLY A 31 -16.82 -23.47 -0.77
N LYS A 32 -15.77 -22.71 -0.40
CA LYS A 32 -15.94 -21.54 0.49
C LYS A 32 -16.44 -20.32 -0.28
N PRO A 33 -17.34 -19.49 0.31
CA PRO A 33 -17.75 -18.24 -0.31
C PRO A 33 -16.55 -17.29 -0.34
N LEU A 34 -16.04 -17.07 -1.55
CA LEU A 34 -15.02 -16.08 -1.85
C LEU A 34 -15.71 -14.85 -2.43
N VAL A 35 -15.14 -13.67 -2.20
CA VAL A 35 -15.67 -12.44 -2.81
C VAL A 35 -15.37 -12.49 -4.32
N PRO A 36 -16.39 -12.48 -5.21
CA PRO A 36 -16.16 -12.35 -6.64
C PRO A 36 -15.56 -10.99 -6.97
N LEU A 37 -14.75 -10.92 -8.03
CA LEU A 37 -14.10 -9.66 -8.43
C LEU A 37 -15.10 -8.51 -8.65
N ALA A 38 -16.26 -8.81 -9.23
CA ALA A 38 -17.34 -7.84 -9.43
C ALA A 38 -17.92 -7.31 -8.11
N GLN A 39 -18.03 -8.17 -7.07
CA GLN A 39 -18.45 -7.72 -5.75
C GLN A 39 -17.37 -6.87 -5.09
N ALA A 40 -16.10 -7.30 -5.17
CA ALA A 40 -14.98 -6.52 -4.66
C ALA A 40 -14.91 -5.13 -5.31
N TRP A 41 -15.12 -5.07 -6.62
CA TRP A 41 -15.17 -3.83 -7.40
C TRP A 41 -16.30 -2.90 -6.96
N ARG A 42 -17.52 -3.42 -6.78
CA ARG A 42 -18.64 -2.60 -6.27
C ARG A 42 -18.36 -2.05 -4.87
N GLU A 43 -17.75 -2.86 -4.01
CA GLU A 43 -17.40 -2.42 -2.66
C GLU A 43 -16.28 -1.37 -2.67
N PHE A 44 -15.27 -1.49 -3.54
CA PHE A 44 -14.22 -0.48 -3.71
C PHE A 44 -14.79 0.91 -3.98
N TRP A 45 -15.78 1.01 -4.89
CA TRP A 45 -16.47 2.27 -5.17
C TRP A 45 -17.44 2.74 -4.07
N ARG A 46 -17.54 2.09 -2.92
CA ARG A 46 -18.28 2.65 -1.78
C ARG A 46 -17.42 3.55 -0.89
N HIS A 47 -16.11 3.57 -1.13
CA HIS A 47 -15.17 4.34 -0.33
C HIS A 47 -14.80 5.65 -1.05
N PRO A 48 -14.56 6.76 -0.32
CA PRO A 48 -14.33 8.06 -0.96
C PRO A 48 -13.04 8.15 -1.80
N SER A 49 -11.98 7.45 -1.40
CA SER A 49 -10.66 7.54 -2.06
C SER A 49 -10.71 7.25 -3.57
N PRO A 50 -11.31 6.11 -4.01
CA PRO A 50 -11.50 5.81 -5.42
C PRO A 50 -12.18 6.91 -6.23
N TRP A 51 -13.23 7.55 -5.70
CA TRP A 51 -13.91 8.64 -6.39
C TRP A 51 -13.02 9.88 -6.56
N LEU A 52 -12.33 10.27 -5.50
CA LEU A 52 -11.46 11.45 -5.49
C LEU A 52 -10.30 11.30 -6.48
N ILE A 53 -9.62 10.15 -6.46
CA ILE A 53 -8.51 9.86 -7.40
C ILE A 53 -9.04 9.78 -8.84
N SER A 54 -10.18 9.13 -9.05
CA SER A 54 -10.77 8.99 -10.39
C SER A 54 -11.27 10.31 -10.98
N ALA A 55 -11.77 11.22 -10.14
CA ALA A 55 -12.16 12.56 -10.58
C ALA A 55 -10.96 13.34 -11.12
N VAL A 56 -9.82 13.31 -10.41
CA VAL A 56 -8.57 13.95 -10.89
C VAL A 56 -8.04 13.25 -12.14
N PHE A 57 -8.08 11.92 -12.18
CA PHE A 57 -7.70 11.17 -13.37
C PHE A 57 -8.56 11.58 -14.58
N ALA A 58 -9.89 11.55 -14.47
CA ALA A 58 -10.80 11.93 -15.55
C ALA A 58 -10.63 13.39 -15.99
N ALA A 59 -10.47 14.32 -15.04
CA ALA A 59 -10.22 15.72 -15.33
C ALA A 59 -8.89 15.91 -16.07
N SER A 60 -7.82 15.24 -15.61
CA SER A 60 -6.50 15.32 -16.25
C SER A 60 -6.48 14.71 -17.65
N VAL A 61 -7.16 13.58 -17.87
CA VAL A 61 -7.33 12.97 -19.20
C VAL A 61 -8.07 13.92 -20.14
N THR A 62 -9.21 14.46 -19.69
CA THR A 62 -10.03 15.39 -20.48
C THR A 62 -9.23 16.64 -20.85
N ALA A 63 -8.53 17.25 -19.89
CA ALA A 63 -7.67 18.40 -20.12
C ALA A 63 -6.50 18.05 -21.05
N ARG A 64 -5.86 16.89 -20.88
CA ARG A 64 -4.73 16.45 -21.73
C ARG A 64 -5.16 16.29 -23.19
N LEU A 65 -6.34 15.73 -23.42
CA LEU A 65 -6.93 15.59 -24.74
C LEU A 65 -7.24 16.95 -25.37
N ALA A 66 -7.83 17.87 -24.60
CA ALA A 66 -8.16 19.22 -25.06
C ALA A 66 -6.90 20.06 -25.39
N VAL A 67 -5.85 19.95 -24.57
CA VAL A 67 -4.59 20.71 -24.75
C VAL A 67 -3.79 20.22 -25.96
N GLY A 68 -3.83 18.93 -26.31
CA GLY A 68 -3.04 18.40 -27.43
C GLY A 68 -1.53 18.49 -27.20
N ASP A 69 -0.72 18.79 -28.22
CA ASP A 69 0.77 18.79 -28.12
C ASP A 69 1.33 17.43 -27.62
N TRP A 70 0.84 16.34 -28.21
CA TRP A 70 1.37 15.00 -27.94
C TRP A 70 2.75 14.83 -28.55
N ARG A 71 3.72 14.48 -27.71
CA ARG A 71 5.08 14.15 -28.15
C ARG A 71 5.42 12.75 -27.69
N LEU A 72 6.17 12.01 -28.50
CA LEU A 72 6.62 10.67 -28.12
C LEU A 72 7.42 10.68 -26.81
N GLY A 73 8.19 11.74 -26.58
CA GLY A 73 8.93 11.96 -25.34
C GLY A 73 8.07 12.12 -24.08
N ASP A 74 6.77 12.44 -24.20
CA ASP A 74 5.86 12.54 -23.06
C ASP A 74 5.72 11.20 -22.34
N ALA A 75 5.89 10.08 -23.07
CA ALA A 75 5.83 8.72 -22.52
C ALA A 75 6.96 8.42 -21.52
N ILE A 76 8.05 9.21 -21.52
CA ILE A 76 9.14 9.06 -20.54
C ILE A 76 8.62 9.28 -19.12
N VAL A 77 7.71 10.23 -18.91
CA VAL A 77 7.15 10.54 -17.58
C VAL A 77 6.42 9.34 -16.97
N PRO A 78 5.36 8.78 -17.58
CA PRO A 78 4.68 7.61 -17.01
C PRO A 78 5.61 6.40 -16.92
N ALA A 79 6.51 6.18 -17.90
CA ALA A 79 7.47 5.09 -17.84
C ALA A 79 8.42 5.19 -16.64
N ALA A 80 9.01 6.38 -16.41
CA ALA A 80 9.87 6.65 -15.27
C ALA A 80 9.11 6.50 -13.95
N MET A 81 7.88 7.01 -13.88
CA MET A 81 7.04 6.87 -12.70
C MET A 81 6.77 5.41 -12.36
N VAL A 82 6.30 4.61 -13.33
CA VAL A 82 6.07 3.17 -13.13
C VAL A 82 7.35 2.44 -12.70
N ALA A 83 8.48 2.75 -13.32
CA ALA A 83 9.77 2.13 -12.98
C ALA A 83 10.24 2.49 -11.56
N SER A 84 10.05 3.75 -11.14
CA SER A 84 10.44 4.23 -9.81
C SER A 84 9.43 3.91 -8.71
N PHE A 85 8.17 3.62 -9.07
CA PHE A 85 7.07 3.55 -8.12
C PHE A 85 7.30 2.55 -6.98
N PRO A 86 7.85 1.33 -7.19
CA PRO A 86 8.13 0.43 -6.08
C PRO A 86 9.05 1.04 -5.00
N PHE A 87 9.99 1.91 -5.39
CA PHE A 87 10.88 2.60 -4.46
C PHE A 87 10.19 3.77 -3.76
N VAL A 88 9.38 4.53 -4.48
CA VAL A 88 8.54 5.60 -3.91
C VAL A 88 7.56 5.01 -2.90
N GLU A 89 6.89 3.91 -3.26
CA GLU A 89 6.02 3.12 -2.40
C GLU A 89 6.75 2.66 -1.14
N TRP A 90 7.94 2.06 -1.28
CA TRP A 90 8.75 1.64 -0.13
C TRP A 90 9.11 2.81 0.79
N ILE A 91 9.55 3.95 0.24
CA ILE A 91 9.90 5.14 1.02
C ILE A 91 8.67 5.67 1.78
N ILE A 92 7.52 5.77 1.11
CA ILE A 92 6.28 6.20 1.76
C ILE A 92 5.90 5.23 2.86
N HIS A 93 5.95 3.92 2.59
CA HIS A 93 5.55 2.92 3.58
C HIS A 93 6.45 2.96 4.82
N VAL A 94 7.77 2.96 4.63
CA VAL A 94 8.75 2.97 5.74
C VAL A 94 8.77 4.31 6.46
N CYS A 95 8.93 5.41 5.72
CA CYS A 95 9.20 6.71 6.32
C CYS A 95 7.93 7.47 6.72
N VAL A 96 6.80 7.23 6.05
CA VAL A 96 5.56 7.99 6.29
C VAL A 96 4.52 7.14 7.03
N LEU A 97 4.20 5.94 6.53
CA LEU A 97 3.14 5.11 7.10
C LEU A 97 3.58 4.44 8.41
N HIS A 98 4.82 3.95 8.47
CA HIS A 98 5.43 3.41 9.71
C HIS A 98 6.00 4.48 10.64
N TRP A 99 5.71 5.77 10.40
CA TRP A 99 6.21 6.87 11.23
C TRP A 99 5.88 6.65 12.71
N ARG A 100 6.91 6.63 13.55
CA ARG A 100 6.75 6.58 15.02
C ARG A 100 6.37 7.97 15.54
N PRO A 101 5.26 8.13 16.29
CA PRO A 101 4.91 9.40 16.90
C PRO A 101 6.06 9.96 17.75
N ARG A 102 6.34 11.27 17.63
CA ARG A 102 7.41 11.95 18.38
C ARG A 102 6.93 13.30 18.89
N ARG A 103 7.50 13.77 20.00
CA ARG A 103 7.32 15.15 20.48
C ARG A 103 8.51 16.00 20.03
N VAL A 104 8.24 17.13 19.38
CA VAL A 104 9.25 18.12 18.96
C VAL A 104 8.80 19.48 19.48
N ALA A 105 9.64 20.13 20.28
CA ALA A 105 9.33 21.42 20.89
C ALA A 105 7.95 21.46 21.59
N GLY A 106 7.58 20.38 22.30
CA GLY A 106 6.29 20.25 23.00
C GLY A 106 5.10 19.82 22.12
N LEU A 107 5.21 19.87 20.79
CA LEU A 107 4.17 19.46 19.85
C LEU A 107 4.30 17.97 19.50
N ARG A 108 3.18 17.24 19.54
CA ARG A 108 3.12 15.84 19.09
C ARG A 108 3.00 15.80 17.57
N ILE A 109 4.03 15.26 16.91
CA ILE A 109 4.04 15.01 15.47
C ILE A 109 3.60 13.58 15.23
N ASP A 110 2.39 13.44 14.70
CA ASP A 110 1.79 12.15 14.39
C ASP A 110 0.88 12.25 13.14
N PRO A 111 1.43 12.04 11.93
CA PRO A 111 0.69 12.19 10.68
C PRO A 111 -0.57 11.31 10.63
N LEU A 112 -1.67 11.85 10.08
CA LEU A 112 -2.93 11.12 9.98
C LEU A 112 -2.78 9.78 9.23
N VAL A 113 -2.03 9.77 8.12
CA VAL A 113 -1.72 8.54 7.37
C VAL A 113 -1.01 7.50 8.21
N ALA A 114 -0.08 7.90 9.07
CA ALA A 114 0.64 6.99 9.95
C ALA A 114 -0.29 6.42 11.02
N ARG A 115 -1.12 7.27 11.63
CA ARG A 115 -2.14 6.85 12.60
C ARG A 115 -3.09 5.81 12.00
N LYS A 116 -3.66 6.11 10.83
CA LYS A 116 -4.58 5.20 10.13
C LYS A 116 -3.90 3.92 9.67
N HIS A 117 -2.63 3.98 9.25
CA HIS A 117 -1.86 2.78 8.96
C HIS A 117 -1.63 1.89 10.18
N ARG A 118 -1.43 2.46 11.37
CA ARG A 118 -1.36 1.68 12.63
C ARG A 118 -2.69 1.04 12.99
N GLU A 119 -3.80 1.77 12.83
CA GLU A 119 -5.14 1.21 12.99
C GLU A 119 -5.35 0.04 12.02
N HIS A 120 -4.91 0.17 10.75
CA HIS A 120 -4.93 -0.91 9.75
C HIS A 120 -4.07 -2.12 10.14
N HIS A 121 -2.88 -1.92 10.71
CA HIS A 121 -2.09 -3.03 11.26
C HIS A 121 -2.77 -3.76 12.42
N ALA A 122 -3.56 -3.04 13.23
CA ALA A 122 -4.31 -3.61 14.33
C ALA A 122 -5.53 -4.42 13.85
N ASP A 123 -6.26 -3.91 12.85
CA ASP A 123 -7.37 -4.60 12.20
C ASP A 123 -7.31 -4.51 10.67
N PRO A 124 -6.54 -5.40 10.01
CA PRO A 124 -6.36 -5.36 8.56
C PRO A 124 -7.61 -5.79 7.77
N ARG A 125 -8.68 -6.24 8.45
CA ARG A 125 -9.94 -6.61 7.80
C ARG A 125 -10.96 -5.47 7.79
N ASP A 126 -10.71 -4.37 8.51
CA ASP A 126 -11.53 -3.16 8.45
C ASP A 126 -11.30 -2.44 7.10
N VAL A 127 -12.21 -2.66 6.17
CA VAL A 127 -12.09 -2.22 4.76
C VAL A 127 -11.82 -0.71 4.62
N PRO A 128 -12.55 0.19 5.30
CA PRO A 128 -12.23 1.62 5.32
C PRO A 128 -10.78 1.99 5.67
N LEU A 129 -10.09 1.22 6.53
CA LEU A 129 -8.71 1.50 6.95
C LEU A 129 -7.66 1.13 5.89
N VAL A 130 -8.05 0.34 4.89
CA VAL A 130 -7.16 -0.06 3.79
C VAL A 130 -6.86 1.12 2.85
N PHE A 131 -7.77 2.07 2.73
CA PHE A 131 -7.65 3.17 1.78
C PHE A 131 -6.82 4.33 2.32
N ILE A 132 -6.24 5.15 1.43
CA ILE A 132 -5.71 6.46 1.82
C ILE A 132 -6.85 7.25 2.47
N PRO A 133 -6.64 7.81 3.68
CA PRO A 133 -7.66 8.63 4.34
C PRO A 133 -8.08 9.77 3.44
N TRP A 134 -9.37 9.89 3.13
CA TRP A 134 -9.86 10.87 2.17
C TRP A 134 -9.53 12.32 2.56
N GLN A 135 -9.39 12.60 3.86
CA GLN A 135 -8.93 13.90 4.38
C GLN A 135 -7.53 14.25 3.90
N VAL A 136 -6.68 13.24 3.68
CA VAL A 136 -5.33 13.39 3.13
C VAL A 136 -5.40 13.72 1.64
N LEU A 137 -6.30 13.06 0.91
CA LEU A 137 -6.50 13.31 -0.52
C LEU A 137 -6.97 14.75 -0.80
N LEU A 138 -7.71 15.37 0.11
CA LEU A 138 -8.17 16.76 -0.04
C LEU A 138 -7.04 17.79 -0.17
N TRP A 139 -5.85 17.52 0.37
CA TRP A 139 -4.68 18.38 0.20
C TRP A 139 -3.63 17.77 -0.73
N LEU A 140 -3.51 16.44 -0.77
CA LEU A 140 -2.55 15.74 -1.63
C LEU A 140 -2.87 15.95 -3.11
N LEU A 141 -4.13 15.83 -3.52
CA LEU A 141 -4.52 15.96 -4.93
C LEU A 141 -4.32 17.40 -5.47
N PRO A 142 -4.70 18.46 -4.74
CA PRO A 142 -4.32 19.83 -5.11
C PRO A 142 -2.80 20.04 -5.14
N ALA A 143 -2.05 19.49 -4.18
CA ALA A 143 -0.60 19.59 -4.18
C ALA A 143 0.04 18.92 -5.41
N LEU A 144 -0.43 17.74 -5.81
CA LEU A 144 0.02 17.08 -7.04
C LEU A 144 -0.34 17.89 -8.29
N THR A 145 -1.50 18.56 -8.29
CA THR A 145 -1.90 19.49 -9.38
C THR A 145 -0.98 20.68 -9.45
N LEU A 146 -0.58 21.23 -8.31
CA LEU A 146 0.39 22.32 -8.24
C LEU A 146 1.76 21.88 -8.74
N VAL A 147 2.22 20.67 -8.36
CA VAL A 147 3.47 20.09 -8.90
C VAL A 147 3.39 19.94 -10.41
N ALA A 148 2.27 19.44 -10.94
CA ALA A 148 2.07 19.29 -12.37
C ALA A 148 2.19 20.62 -13.12
N TRP A 149 1.70 21.70 -12.53
CA TRP A 149 1.76 23.04 -13.10
C TRP A 149 3.15 23.69 -12.99
N LEU A 150 3.82 23.54 -11.85
CA LEU A 150 5.09 24.24 -11.56
C LEU A 150 6.33 23.48 -12.04
N ALA A 151 6.32 22.15 -11.99
CA ALA A 151 7.52 21.34 -12.23
C ALA A 151 7.73 20.97 -13.70
N PHE A 152 6.72 21.12 -14.55
CA PHE A 152 6.79 20.72 -15.96
C PHE A 152 6.73 21.94 -16.89
N PRO A 153 7.63 22.02 -17.89
CA PRO A 153 7.75 23.19 -18.76
C PRO A 153 6.61 23.33 -19.77
N ARG A 154 5.77 22.30 -19.91
CA ARG A 154 4.62 22.28 -20.82
C ARG A 154 3.40 21.76 -20.09
N THR A 155 2.27 22.45 -20.26
CA THR A 155 0.98 22.05 -19.70
C THR A 155 0.61 20.61 -20.07
N GLY A 156 0.84 20.20 -21.33
CA GLY A 156 0.60 18.83 -21.78
C GLY A 156 1.41 17.79 -20.98
N LEU A 157 2.68 18.08 -20.67
CA LEU A 157 3.53 17.16 -19.91
C LEU A 157 3.13 17.08 -18.43
N GLY A 158 2.76 18.21 -17.82
CA GLY A 158 2.20 18.25 -16.46
C GLY A 158 0.90 17.46 -16.35
N LEU A 159 0.01 17.57 -17.34
CA LEU A 159 -1.22 16.78 -17.40
C LEU A 159 -0.93 15.28 -17.60
N THR A 160 0.08 14.92 -18.40
CA THR A 160 0.56 13.54 -18.51
C THR A 160 1.05 12.99 -17.16
N PHE A 161 1.76 13.80 -16.37
CA PHE A 161 2.13 13.45 -15.00
C PHE A 161 0.90 13.22 -14.11
N LEU A 162 -0.10 14.11 -14.15
CA LEU A 162 -1.34 13.95 -13.35
C LEU A 162 -2.12 12.70 -13.71
N MET A 163 -2.24 12.40 -15.01
CA MET A 163 -2.85 11.17 -15.49
C MET A 163 -2.11 9.95 -14.93
N ALA A 164 -0.78 9.94 -15.06
CA ALA A 164 0.05 8.83 -14.61
C ALA A 164 0.00 8.62 -13.09
N VAL A 165 0.15 9.68 -12.30
CA VAL A 165 0.16 9.59 -10.83
C VAL A 165 -1.19 9.17 -10.29
N SER A 166 -2.29 9.65 -10.88
CA SER A 166 -3.64 9.27 -10.47
C SER A 166 -3.95 7.82 -10.86
N ALA A 167 -3.52 7.37 -12.04
CA ALA A 167 -3.66 5.97 -12.45
C ALA A 167 -2.85 5.02 -11.55
N ILE A 168 -1.62 5.40 -11.21
CA ILE A 168 -0.77 4.64 -10.27
C ILE A 168 -1.42 4.61 -8.88
N GLY A 169 -1.89 5.75 -8.37
CA GLY A 169 -2.58 5.82 -7.08
C GLY A 169 -3.84 4.95 -7.04
N PHE A 170 -4.65 4.98 -8.11
CA PHE A 170 -5.82 4.10 -8.24
C PHE A 170 -5.42 2.62 -8.25
N GLY A 171 -4.37 2.27 -8.99
CA GLY A 171 -3.83 0.91 -9.05
C GLY A 171 -3.30 0.42 -7.70
N TYR A 172 -2.64 1.31 -6.94
CA TYR A 172 -2.19 1.05 -5.58
C TYR A 172 -3.38 0.75 -4.65
N GLU A 173 -4.36 1.66 -4.59
CA GLU A 173 -5.56 1.52 -3.75
C GLU A 173 -6.31 0.23 -4.07
N TRP A 174 -6.53 -0.05 -5.35
CA TRP A 174 -7.20 -1.27 -5.79
C TRP A 174 -6.43 -2.52 -5.38
N THR A 175 -5.10 -2.52 -5.54
CA THR A 175 -4.26 -3.66 -5.18
C THR A 175 -4.25 -3.89 -3.68
N HIS A 176 -4.07 -2.83 -2.88
CA HIS A 176 -4.04 -2.90 -1.42
C HIS A 176 -5.38 -3.40 -0.87
N TYR A 177 -6.49 -2.83 -1.35
CA TYR A 177 -7.85 -3.30 -1.04
C TYR A 177 -8.04 -4.78 -1.38
N LEU A 178 -7.71 -5.17 -2.60
CA LEU A 178 -7.96 -6.54 -3.06
C LEU A 178 -7.16 -7.57 -2.24
N ILE A 179 -5.95 -7.21 -1.78
CA ILE A 179 -5.09 -8.09 -0.97
C ILE A 179 -5.71 -8.39 0.40
N HIS A 180 -6.41 -7.43 0.99
CA HIS A 180 -7.10 -7.60 2.28
C HIS A 180 -8.53 -8.16 2.15
N SER A 181 -9.08 -8.19 0.93
CA SER A 181 -10.35 -8.83 0.67
C SER A 181 -10.26 -10.37 0.67
N ASP A 182 -11.41 -11.04 0.76
CA ASP A 182 -11.51 -12.49 0.56
C ASP A 182 -11.55 -12.87 -0.95
N TYR A 183 -10.96 -12.05 -1.83
CA TYR A 183 -10.76 -12.37 -3.25
C TYR A 183 -9.62 -13.38 -3.42
N ARG A 184 -9.84 -14.42 -4.23
CA ARG A 184 -8.84 -15.45 -4.47
C ARG A 184 -7.71 -14.94 -5.36
N PRO A 185 -6.44 -15.01 -4.93
CA PRO A 185 -5.33 -14.58 -5.76
C PRO A 185 -5.08 -15.58 -6.90
N ARG A 186 -5.30 -15.15 -8.15
CA ARG A 186 -5.26 -16.04 -9.33
C ARG A 186 -3.90 -16.10 -10.01
N SER A 187 -3.23 -14.97 -10.20
CA SER A 187 -1.94 -14.90 -10.88
C SER A 187 -0.76 -15.14 -9.93
N ARG A 188 0.39 -15.59 -10.48
CA ARG A 188 1.62 -15.80 -9.70
C ARG A 188 2.11 -14.49 -9.07
N MET A 189 2.09 -13.40 -9.84
CA MET A 189 2.51 -12.08 -9.37
C MET A 189 1.62 -11.61 -8.21
N TYR A 190 0.29 -11.67 -8.39
CA TYR A 190 -0.63 -11.21 -7.36
C TYR A 190 -0.56 -12.08 -6.08
N LYS A 191 -0.38 -13.41 -6.22
CA LYS A 191 -0.12 -14.29 -5.06
C LYS A 191 1.13 -13.90 -4.29
N ALA A 192 2.21 -13.52 -4.99
CA ALA A 192 3.46 -13.11 -4.35
C ALA A 192 3.28 -11.82 -3.55
N VAL A 193 2.64 -10.82 -4.14
CA VAL A 193 2.32 -9.55 -3.47
C VAL A 193 1.40 -9.78 -2.26
N TRP A 194 0.31 -10.54 -2.45
CA TRP A 194 -0.63 -10.89 -1.38
C TRP A 194 0.07 -11.59 -0.20
N ARG A 195 0.97 -12.54 -0.49
CA ARG A 195 1.70 -13.28 0.56
C ARG A 195 2.67 -12.36 1.29
N ASN A 196 3.45 -11.57 0.57
CA ASN A 196 4.41 -10.61 1.13
C ASN A 196 3.71 -9.62 2.06
N HIS A 197 2.61 -9.02 1.61
CA HIS A 197 1.90 -8.04 2.42
C HIS A 197 1.25 -8.68 3.67
N ARG A 198 0.77 -9.93 3.60
CA ARG A 198 0.27 -10.63 4.80
C ARG A 198 1.39 -11.01 5.77
N LEU A 199 2.59 -11.32 5.26
CA LEU A 199 3.77 -11.48 6.12
C LEU A 199 4.11 -10.15 6.81
N HIS A 200 4.05 -9.03 6.10
CA HIS A 200 4.23 -7.71 6.71
C HIS A 200 3.28 -7.46 7.90
N HIS A 201 1.98 -7.78 7.75
CA HIS A 201 0.98 -7.60 8.81
C HIS A 201 1.07 -8.61 9.96
N TYR A 202 1.35 -9.87 9.66
CA TYR A 202 1.22 -10.94 10.66
C TYR A 202 2.54 -11.47 11.19
N LYS A 203 3.62 -11.30 10.43
CA LYS A 203 4.95 -11.84 10.73
C LYS A 203 5.85 -10.75 11.28
N ASN A 204 6.19 -9.75 10.47
CA ASN A 204 7.13 -8.72 10.89
C ASN A 204 6.97 -7.48 10.01
N GLU A 205 6.62 -6.37 10.66
CA GLU A 205 6.35 -5.07 10.07
C GLU A 205 7.61 -4.38 9.49
N HIS A 206 8.80 -4.88 9.78
CA HIS A 206 10.06 -4.33 9.27
C HIS A 206 10.46 -4.89 7.90
N TYR A 207 9.63 -5.74 7.30
CA TYR A 207 9.91 -6.43 6.04
C TYR A 207 8.68 -6.47 5.13
N TRP A 208 8.91 -6.73 3.84
CA TRP A 208 7.89 -6.88 2.79
C TRP A 208 6.97 -5.65 2.63
N PHE A 209 7.57 -4.47 2.47
CA PHE A 209 6.86 -3.19 2.41
C PHE A 209 6.12 -2.95 1.08
N THR A 210 6.57 -3.44 -0.07
CA THR A 210 5.88 -3.14 -1.32
C THR A 210 4.52 -3.85 -1.39
N VAL A 211 3.47 -3.11 -1.69
CA VAL A 211 2.06 -3.54 -1.78
C VAL A 211 1.63 -3.76 -3.22
N THR A 212 2.29 -3.14 -4.21
CA THR A 212 1.92 -3.30 -5.64
C THR A 212 2.83 -4.24 -6.42
N THR A 213 4.01 -4.52 -5.90
CA THR A 213 5.01 -5.37 -6.54
C THR A 213 5.63 -6.35 -5.54
N ALA A 214 6.30 -7.38 -6.04
CA ALA A 214 7.01 -8.35 -5.21
C ALA A 214 8.40 -8.59 -5.81
N GLY A 215 9.43 -8.54 -4.97
CA GLY A 215 10.82 -8.78 -5.38
C GLY A 215 11.49 -7.63 -6.14
N THR A 216 10.96 -6.41 -6.00
CA THR A 216 11.47 -5.15 -6.57
C THR A 216 12.24 -4.37 -5.49
N ALA A 217 11.67 -3.28 -4.93
CA ALA A 217 12.31 -2.43 -3.94
C ALA A 217 12.67 -3.22 -2.67
N ASP A 218 11.79 -4.09 -2.17
CA ASP A 218 12.13 -4.89 -0.98
C ASP A 218 13.33 -5.82 -1.20
N ARG A 219 13.55 -6.32 -2.42
CA ARG A 219 14.74 -7.15 -2.70
C ARG A 219 15.99 -6.29 -2.79
N LEU A 220 15.93 -5.16 -3.50
CA LEU A 220 17.08 -4.28 -3.67
C LEU A 220 17.51 -3.65 -2.34
N LEU A 221 16.55 -3.30 -1.49
CA LEU A 221 16.75 -2.66 -0.18
C LEU A 221 16.90 -3.68 0.97
N ARG A 222 16.97 -4.98 0.64
CA ARG A 222 17.19 -6.08 1.60
C ARG A 222 16.12 -6.18 2.69
N THR A 223 14.87 -5.87 2.34
CA THR A 223 13.68 -6.02 3.19
C THR A 223 12.75 -7.17 2.73
N CYS A 224 13.24 -8.10 1.89
CA CYS A 224 12.52 -9.32 1.49
C CYS A 224 13.27 -10.62 1.91
N PRO A 225 13.52 -10.86 3.20
CA PRO A 225 14.14 -12.10 3.68
C PRO A 225 13.24 -13.33 3.47
N ASP A 226 13.81 -14.52 3.61
CA ASP A 226 13.01 -15.73 3.76
C ASP A 226 12.17 -15.61 5.06
N PRO A 227 10.85 -15.82 5.02
CA PRO A 227 10.02 -15.80 6.22
C PRO A 227 10.49 -16.75 7.32
N GLY A 228 11.21 -17.82 6.95
CA GLY A 228 11.89 -18.84 7.75
C GLY A 228 12.96 -18.28 8.69
N ASP A 229 13.67 -17.26 8.24
CA ASP A 229 14.87 -16.70 8.90
C ASP A 229 14.54 -15.52 9.82
N VAL A 230 13.28 -15.07 9.84
CA VAL A 230 12.84 -13.87 10.54
C VAL A 230 11.92 -14.26 11.69
N ALA A 231 12.26 -13.80 12.89
CA ALA A 231 11.40 -13.92 14.06
C ALA A 231 10.13 -13.07 13.89
N THR A 232 9.00 -13.57 14.42
CA THR A 232 7.78 -12.77 14.48
C THR A 232 7.99 -11.57 15.39
N SER A 233 7.63 -10.38 14.91
CA SER A 233 7.70 -9.16 15.70
C SER A 233 6.55 -9.08 16.71
N PRO A 234 6.81 -8.66 17.96
CA PRO A 234 5.77 -8.44 18.96
C PRO A 234 4.85 -7.25 18.62
N THR A 235 5.27 -6.36 17.73
CA THR A 235 4.56 -5.13 17.36
C THR A 235 3.92 -5.18 15.97
N ALA A 236 3.97 -6.32 15.27
CA ALA A 236 3.39 -6.48 13.93
C ALA A 236 1.92 -6.04 13.81
N LYS A 237 1.15 -6.22 14.90
CA LYS A 237 -0.29 -5.84 15.00
C LYS A 237 -0.56 -4.64 15.91
N ASN A 238 0.49 -4.03 16.45
CA ASN A 238 0.35 -2.89 17.35
C ASN A 238 1.63 -2.04 17.24
N LEU A 239 1.79 -1.43 16.06
CA LEU A 239 2.94 -0.64 15.71
C LEU A 239 3.18 0.44 16.77
N HIS A 240 4.40 0.48 17.31
CA HIS A 240 4.83 1.43 18.33
C HIS A 240 4.03 1.36 19.63
N ARG A 241 3.65 0.14 20.09
CA ARG A 241 2.96 -0.16 21.36
C ARG A 241 3.40 0.70 22.56
N ASP A 242 4.67 1.10 22.61
CA ASP A 242 5.28 1.85 23.72
C ASP A 242 5.37 3.38 23.48
N ALA A 243 4.79 3.92 22.40
CA ALA A 243 4.87 5.33 22.01
C ALA A 243 3.62 6.17 22.36
N ALA A 244 2.74 5.64 23.22
CA ALA A 244 1.50 6.30 23.64
C ALA A 244 1.76 7.48 24.57
#